data_AF-A0A955KFU7-F1
#
_entry.id   AF-A0A955KFU7-F1
#
_cell.length_a   1.000
_cell.length_b   1.000
_cell.length_c   1.000
_cell.angle_alpha   90.00
_cell.angle_beta   90.00
_cell.angle_gamma   90.00
#
_symmetry.space_group_name_H-M   'P 1'
#
loop_
_entity.id
_entity.type
_entity.pdbx_description
1 polymer ?
#
loop_
_entity_poly.entity_id
_entity_poly.type
_entity_poly.pdbx_seq_one_letter_code
_entity_poly.pdbx_strand_id
1 'polypeptide(L)'
;MSITKFKRGVVHADTVEKTSAYTVVTSTDAGKIFEVKDGNDVTFTLPAIAIGNCFTFIYTGQDGNGSITLSPNAADGVSYKGSATDNKDLILTKATAKAGDYVKIASLDQTVAWQVVESKGVWAKEA
;
A
#
# COMPACT_ATOMS: atom_id res chain seq x y z
N MET A 1 -2.83 -25.76 -8.81
CA MET A 1 -2.85 -24.60 -7.90
C MET A 1 -4.07 -24.77 -7.00
N SER A 2 -3.86 -25.12 -5.72
CA SER A 2 -4.95 -25.41 -4.79
C SER A 2 -5.48 -24.09 -4.22
N ILE A 3 -6.78 -23.82 -4.39
CA ILE A 3 -7.44 -22.66 -3.78
C ILE A 3 -8.16 -23.14 -2.53
N THR A 4 -7.60 -22.80 -1.36
CA THR A 4 -8.26 -23.00 -0.07
C THR A 4 -9.27 -21.88 0.14
N LYS A 5 -10.57 -22.20 0.15
CA LYS A 5 -11.65 -21.23 0.37
C LYS A 5 -11.75 -20.86 1.86
N PHE A 6 -11.70 -19.56 2.19
CA PHE A 6 -12.09 -19.04 3.50
C PHE A 6 -13.18 -17.98 3.40
N LYS A 7 -14.00 -17.92 4.46
CA LYS A 7 -15.38 -17.42 4.54
C LYS A 7 -15.55 -15.89 4.41
N ARG A 8 -14.51 -15.12 4.02
CA ARG A 8 -14.54 -13.64 4.09
C ARG A 8 -13.75 -12.88 3.02
N GLY A 9 -13.71 -13.39 1.79
CA GLY A 9 -13.44 -12.58 0.59
C GLY A 9 -11.96 -12.29 0.30
N VAL A 10 -11.58 -12.53 -0.95
CA VAL A 10 -10.27 -12.35 -1.59
C VAL A 10 -9.09 -13.03 -0.87
N VAL A 11 -8.70 -14.20 -1.39
CA VAL A 11 -7.36 -14.75 -1.12
C VAL A 11 -6.72 -15.00 -2.47
N HIS A 12 -6.28 -13.93 -3.13
CA HIS A 12 -5.25 -14.14 -4.15
C HIS A 12 -4.06 -14.77 -3.41
N ALA A 13 -3.41 -15.78 -3.99
CA ALA A 13 -2.33 -16.52 -3.32
C ALA A 13 -1.20 -15.60 -2.81
N ASP A 14 -1.09 -14.41 -3.39
CA ASP A 14 -0.10 -13.39 -3.10
C ASP A 14 -0.55 -12.35 -2.05
N THR A 15 -1.66 -12.60 -1.35
CA THR A 15 -2.13 -11.74 -0.24
C THR A 15 -1.38 -12.08 1.04
N VAL A 16 -0.73 -11.07 1.64
CA VAL A 16 0.08 -11.20 2.86
C VAL A 16 -0.40 -10.21 3.89
N GLU A 17 -0.88 -10.71 5.03
CA GLU A 17 -1.27 -9.88 6.17
C GLU A 17 -0.05 -9.26 6.84
N LYS A 18 -0.18 -7.98 7.23
CA LYS A 18 0.78 -7.25 8.05
C LYS A 18 0.07 -6.62 9.24
N THR A 19 0.64 -6.84 10.42
CA THR A 19 0.15 -6.31 11.71
C THR A 19 1.13 -5.32 12.34
N SER A 20 2.26 -5.08 11.68
CA SER A 20 3.32 -4.17 12.13
C SER A 20 4.08 -3.61 10.93
N ALA A 21 4.89 -2.58 11.17
CA ALA A 21 5.69 -1.92 10.14
C ALA A 21 6.50 -2.92 9.31
N TYR A 22 6.59 -2.68 7.99
CA TYR A 22 7.19 -3.61 7.05
C TYR A 22 7.98 -2.89 5.96
N THR A 23 9.21 -3.32 5.71
CA THR A 23 9.99 -2.87 4.55
C THR A 23 9.64 -3.73 3.34
N VAL A 24 9.11 -3.11 2.30
CA VAL A 24 8.74 -3.77 1.05
C VAL A 24 10.00 -4.05 0.23
N VAL A 25 10.10 -5.26 -0.32
CA VAL A 25 11.28 -5.69 -1.09
C VAL A 25 10.87 -6.06 -2.51
N THR A 26 11.44 -5.38 -3.52
CA THR A 26 11.06 -5.59 -4.94
C THR A 26 11.27 -7.04 -5.40
N SER A 27 12.36 -7.69 -5.00
CA SER A 27 12.68 -9.05 -5.45
C SER A 27 11.74 -10.14 -4.91
N THR A 28 11.09 -9.90 -3.77
CA THR A 28 10.24 -10.91 -3.12
C THR A 28 8.77 -10.53 -3.06
N ASP A 29 8.44 -9.24 -3.16
CA ASP A 29 7.10 -8.73 -2.92
C ASP A 29 6.42 -8.15 -4.16
N ALA A 30 7.12 -8.05 -5.29
CA ALA A 30 6.52 -7.55 -6.52
C ALA A 30 5.24 -8.35 -6.86
N GLY A 31 4.16 -7.62 -7.11
CA GLY A 31 2.84 -8.18 -7.41
C GLY A 31 2.01 -8.62 -6.20
N LYS A 32 2.57 -8.59 -4.99
CA LYS A 32 1.83 -8.95 -3.78
C LYS A 32 0.77 -7.93 -3.39
N ILE A 33 -0.20 -8.43 -2.62
CA ILE A 33 -1.22 -7.63 -1.95
C ILE A 33 -0.90 -7.66 -0.45
N PHE A 34 -0.61 -6.50 0.12
CA PHE A 34 -0.43 -6.36 1.56
C PHE A 34 -1.76 -6.01 2.22
N GLU A 35 -2.20 -6.87 3.12
CA GLU A 35 -3.47 -6.71 3.84
C GLU A 35 -3.21 -6.20 5.26
N VAL A 36 -3.93 -5.14 5.66
CA VAL A 36 -3.95 -4.65 7.04
C VAL A 36 -5.34 -4.85 7.61
N LYS A 37 -5.41 -5.52 8.77
CA LYS A 37 -6.66 -5.86 9.47
C LYS A 37 -6.92 -4.97 10.68
N ASP A 38 -8.06 -5.22 11.29
CA ASP A 38 -8.59 -4.58 12.48
C ASP A 38 -7.52 -4.43 13.59
N GLY A 39 -7.43 -3.23 14.17
CA GLY A 39 -6.53 -2.92 15.29
C GLY A 39 -5.09 -2.59 14.91
N ASN A 40 -4.72 -2.58 13.62
CA ASN A 40 -3.34 -2.36 13.19
C ASN A 40 -3.16 -1.01 12.48
N ASP A 41 -2.11 -0.30 12.88
CA ASP A 41 -1.60 0.88 12.20
C ASP A 41 -0.24 0.49 11.59
N VAL A 42 -0.16 0.39 10.27
CA VAL A 42 1.00 -0.19 9.58
C VAL A 42 1.66 0.81 8.65
N THR A 43 2.95 1.05 8.88
CA THR A 43 3.82 1.77 7.97
C THR A 43 4.57 0.80 7.07
N PHE A 44 4.44 0.99 5.76
CA PHE A 44 5.20 0.31 4.74
C PHE A 44 6.31 1.21 4.24
N THR A 45 7.57 0.84 4.49
CA THR A 45 8.72 1.51 3.89
C THR A 45 8.92 0.93 2.49
N LEU A 46 8.72 1.76 1.47
CA LEU A 46 8.88 1.37 0.08
C LEU A 46 10.38 1.33 -0.28
N PRO A 47 10.79 0.40 -1.16
CA PRO A 47 12.16 0.41 -1.66
C PRO A 47 12.39 1.62 -2.55
N ALA A 48 13.67 1.92 -2.81
CA ALA A 48 14.03 2.85 -3.87
C ALA A 48 13.41 2.40 -5.20
N ILE A 49 13.05 3.36 -6.05
CA ILE A 49 12.37 3.06 -7.30
C ILE A 49 13.18 2.09 -8.16
N ALA A 50 12.55 0.97 -8.51
CA ALA A 50 13.00 0.05 -9.54
C ALA A 50 11.88 -0.13 -10.56
N ILE A 51 12.14 0.22 -11.81
CA ILE A 51 11.18 0.19 -12.93
C ILE A 51 10.54 -1.21 -13.05
N GLY A 52 9.24 -1.24 -13.39
CA GLY A 52 8.48 -2.47 -13.64
C GLY A 52 7.94 -3.19 -12.40
N ASN A 53 7.97 -2.56 -11.22
CA ASN A 53 7.43 -3.13 -9.99
C ASN A 53 6.05 -2.57 -9.67
N CYS A 54 5.19 -3.40 -9.06
CA CYS A 54 3.88 -2.99 -8.58
C CYS A 54 3.55 -3.64 -7.23
N PHE A 55 2.81 -2.91 -6.39
CA PHE A 55 2.37 -3.35 -5.07
C PHE A 55 0.94 -2.88 -4.83
N THR A 56 0.16 -3.69 -4.10
CA THR A 56 -1.19 -3.29 -3.67
C THR A 56 -1.25 -3.32 -2.15
N PHE A 57 -1.86 -2.31 -1.55
CA PHE A 57 -2.08 -2.22 -0.11
C PHE A 57 -3.57 -2.09 0.13
N ILE A 58 -4.15 -2.95 0.97
CA ILE A 58 -5.58 -3.00 1.23
C ILE A 58 -5.85 -3.01 2.73
N TYR A 59 -6.86 -2.26 3.15
CA TYR A 59 -7.42 -2.33 4.49
C TYR A 59 -8.68 -3.20 4.51
N THR A 60 -8.73 -4.19 5.39
CA THR A 60 -9.88 -5.12 5.53
C THR A 60 -10.42 -5.20 6.96
N GLY A 61 -9.94 -4.33 7.85
CA GLY A 61 -10.45 -4.17 9.22
C GLY A 61 -11.80 -3.43 9.29
N GLN A 62 -12.30 -3.20 10.51
CA GLN A 62 -13.50 -2.40 10.71
C GLN A 62 -13.23 -0.93 10.44
N ASP A 63 -14.22 -0.22 9.91
CA ASP A 63 -14.12 1.22 9.65
C ASP A 63 -13.60 1.96 10.89
N GLY A 64 -12.59 2.81 10.72
CA GLY A 64 -12.06 3.60 11.84
C GLY A 64 -11.04 2.88 12.73
N ASN A 65 -10.71 1.61 12.48
CA ASN A 65 -9.95 0.79 13.44
C ASN A 65 -8.54 0.40 12.99
N GLY A 66 -7.93 1.13 12.07
CA GLY A 66 -6.54 0.93 11.65
C GLY A 66 -6.14 1.88 10.54
N SER A 67 -4.87 1.86 10.15
CA SER A 67 -4.33 2.78 9.14
C SER A 67 -3.23 2.14 8.30
N ILE A 68 -3.00 2.72 7.13
CA ILE A 68 -1.92 2.34 6.21
C ILE A 68 -1.13 3.59 5.86
N THR A 69 0.17 3.56 6.11
CA THR A 69 1.10 4.62 5.70
C THR A 69 2.09 4.02 4.70
N LEU A 70 2.20 4.61 3.52
CA LEU A 70 3.24 4.28 2.54
C LEU A 70 4.32 5.35 2.60
N SER A 71 5.51 4.96 3.05
CA SER A 71 6.66 5.85 3.20
C SER A 71 7.68 5.56 2.11
N PRO A 72 7.91 6.46 1.15
CA PRO A 72 8.87 6.24 0.08
C PRO A 72 10.31 6.27 0.59
N ASN A 73 11.24 5.84 -0.26
CA ASN A 73 12.65 6.14 -0.03
C ASN A 73 12.86 7.67 0.06
N ALA A 74 13.86 8.12 0.81
CA ALA A 74 14.10 9.55 1.03
C ALA A 74 14.36 10.35 -0.26
N ALA A 75 14.87 9.71 -1.32
CA ALA A 75 15.09 10.33 -2.63
C ALA A 75 13.93 10.14 -3.62
N ASP A 76 12.84 9.51 -3.19
CA ASP A 76 11.69 9.19 -4.02
C ASP A 76 10.39 9.74 -3.42
N GLY A 77 9.41 10.01 -4.28
CA GLY A 77 8.06 10.39 -3.90
C GLY A 77 7.02 9.28 -4.07
N VAL A 78 5.78 9.62 -3.70
CA VAL A 78 4.57 8.92 -4.14
C VAL A 78 3.68 9.93 -4.84
N SER A 79 3.49 9.74 -6.15
CA SER A 79 2.68 10.58 -7.04
C SER A 79 1.20 10.31 -6.82
N TYR A 80 0.50 11.29 -6.27
CA TYR A 80 -0.94 11.24 -5.99
C TYR A 80 -1.55 12.63 -6.07
N LYS A 81 -2.68 12.76 -6.79
CA LYS A 81 -3.43 14.02 -6.97
C LYS A 81 -2.56 15.23 -7.37
N GLY A 82 -1.54 14.98 -8.22
CA GLY A 82 -0.65 16.03 -8.74
C GLY A 82 0.54 16.40 -7.85
N SER A 83 0.72 15.74 -6.70
CA SER A 83 1.91 15.89 -5.86
C SER A 83 2.76 14.62 -5.93
N ALA A 84 4.08 14.78 -6.12
CA ALA A 84 5.05 13.70 -6.14
C ALA A 84 6.31 14.04 -5.31
N THR A 85 6.18 14.95 -4.34
CA THR A 85 7.29 15.40 -3.50
C THR A 85 8.00 14.23 -2.82
N ASP A 86 9.33 14.26 -2.86
CA ASP A 86 10.21 13.26 -2.24
C ASP A 86 10.00 13.19 -0.73
N ASN A 87 10.20 11.99 -0.17
CA ASN A 87 10.11 11.76 1.27
C ASN A 87 8.79 12.26 1.90
N LYS A 88 7.68 12.08 1.17
CA LYS A 88 6.34 12.41 1.64
C LYS A 88 5.43 11.22 1.57
N ASP A 89 4.85 10.88 2.70
CA ASP A 89 4.00 9.70 2.84
C ASP A 89 2.70 9.82 2.03
N LEU A 90 2.13 8.66 1.69
CA LEU A 90 0.74 8.50 1.27
C LEU A 90 0.00 7.69 2.34
N ILE A 91 -1.08 8.25 2.88
CA ILE A 91 -1.67 7.80 4.14
C ILE A 91 -3.17 7.54 3.96
N LEU A 92 -3.62 6.33 4.32
CA LEU A 92 -5.00 6.03 4.66
C LEU A 92 -5.13 6.20 6.17
N THR A 93 -5.66 7.34 6.59
CA THR A 93 -5.76 7.66 8.02
C THR A 93 -6.78 6.77 8.71
N LYS A 94 -6.60 6.57 10.02
CA LYS A 94 -7.54 5.79 10.82
C LYS A 94 -8.98 6.27 10.69
N ALA A 95 -9.20 7.59 10.71
CA ALA A 95 -10.53 8.18 10.58
C ALA A 95 -11.20 7.94 9.22
N THR A 96 -10.42 7.72 8.16
CA THR A 96 -10.94 7.54 6.80
C THR A 96 -10.94 6.09 6.33
N ALA A 97 -10.21 5.21 7.01
CA ALA A 97 -10.09 3.80 6.66
C ALA A 97 -11.43 3.08 6.74
N LYS A 98 -11.83 2.46 5.63
CA LYS A 98 -13.00 1.58 5.52
C LYS A 98 -12.63 0.24 4.94
N ALA A 99 -13.39 -0.80 5.30
CA ALA A 99 -13.16 -2.14 4.76
C ALA A 99 -13.19 -2.13 3.22
N GLY A 100 -12.10 -2.59 2.60
CA GLY A 100 -11.93 -2.63 1.15
C GLY A 100 -11.41 -1.34 0.52
N ASP A 101 -10.90 -0.39 1.31
CA ASP A 101 -10.07 0.71 0.81
C ASP A 101 -8.69 0.15 0.40
N TYR A 102 -8.17 0.61 -0.73
CA TYR A 102 -6.88 0.16 -1.24
C TYR A 102 -6.18 1.23 -2.06
N VAL A 103 -4.88 1.02 -2.24
CA VAL A 103 -4.07 1.73 -3.23
C VAL A 103 -3.15 0.74 -3.93
N LYS A 104 -3.06 0.88 -5.25
CA LYS A 104 -2.08 0.19 -6.08
C LYS A 104 -1.07 1.20 -6.58
N ILE A 105 0.20 0.90 -6.36
CA ILE A 105 1.32 1.71 -6.85
C ILE A 105 2.15 0.92 -7.86
N ALA A 106 2.75 1.64 -8.80
CA ALA A 106 3.72 1.08 -9.74
C ALA A 106 4.84 2.07 -10.02
N SER A 107 6.03 1.57 -10.32
CA SER A 107 7.14 2.42 -10.77
C SER A 107 7.04 2.82 -12.25
N LEU A 108 6.15 2.19 -13.03
CA LEU A 108 5.96 2.43 -14.47
C LEU A 108 7.30 2.69 -15.18
N ASP A 109 7.47 3.85 -15.82
CA ASP A 109 8.69 4.36 -16.46
C ASP A 109 9.38 5.48 -15.65
N GLN A 110 8.95 5.70 -14.41
CA GLN A 110 9.43 6.78 -13.55
C GLN A 110 10.65 6.33 -12.74
N THR A 111 11.52 7.29 -12.42
CA THR A 111 12.77 7.05 -11.68
C THR A 111 12.84 7.73 -10.31
N VAL A 112 11.85 8.57 -9.97
CA VAL A 112 11.86 9.40 -8.75
C VAL A 112 10.55 9.35 -7.96
N ALA A 113 9.54 8.62 -8.42
CA ALA A 113 8.27 8.52 -7.68
C ALA A 113 7.45 7.28 -8.04
N TRP A 114 6.90 6.64 -7.01
CA TRP A 114 5.89 5.61 -7.14
C TRP A 114 4.59 6.23 -7.64
N GLN A 115 4.01 5.70 -8.72
CA GLN A 115 2.77 6.23 -9.29
C GLN A 115 1.58 5.49 -8.69
N VAL A 116 0.63 6.22 -8.10
CA VAL A 116 -0.68 5.65 -7.78
C VAL A 116 -1.43 5.40 -9.08
N VAL A 117 -1.59 4.13 -9.44
CA VAL A 117 -2.29 3.72 -10.67
C VAL A 117 -3.78 3.45 -10.42
N GLU A 118 -4.13 3.12 -9.18
CA GLU A 118 -5.50 2.86 -8.78
C GLU A 118 -5.64 3.10 -7.28
N SER A 119 -6.75 3.70 -6.85
CA SER A 119 -7.03 3.88 -5.43
C SER A 119 -8.52 3.91 -5.17
N LYS A 120 -8.93 3.34 -4.03
CA LYS A 120 -10.25 3.48 -3.44
C LYS A 120 -10.10 3.93 -1.98
N GLY A 121 -11.03 4.77 -1.54
CA GLY A 121 -10.99 5.38 -0.21
C GLY A 121 -10.39 6.79 -0.21
N VAL A 122 -10.22 7.36 0.97
CA VAL A 122 -9.67 8.71 1.15
C VAL A 122 -8.23 8.61 1.63
N TRP A 123 -7.32 8.78 0.68
CA TRP A 123 -5.88 8.86 0.90
C TRP A 123 -5.41 10.32 0.94
N ALA A 124 -4.47 10.60 1.84
CA ALA A 124 -3.88 11.91 2.05
C ALA A 124 -2.37 11.86 1.79
N LYS A 125 -1.81 12.92 1.21
CA LYS A 125 -0.37 13.15 1.19
C LYS A 125 0.05 13.83 2.48
N GLU A 126 1.20 13.43 3.01
CA GLU A 126 1.89 14.23 4.02
C GLU A 126 2.18 15.63 3.46
N ALA A 127 2.07 16.65 4.32
CA ALA A 127 2.32 18.06 3.98
C ALA A 127 3.80 18.36 3.76
#